data_AF-A0A7X4YSG1-F1
#
_entry.id   AF-A0A7X4YSG1-F1
#
_cell.length_a   1.000
_cell.length_b   1.000
_cell.length_c   1.000
_cell.angle_alpha   90.00
_cell.angle_beta   90.00
_cell.angle_gamma   90.00
#
_symmetry.space_group_name_H-M   'P 1'
#
loop_
_entity.id
_entity.type
_entity.pdbx_description
1 polymer ?
#
loop_
_entity_poly.entity_id
_entity_poly.type
_entity_poly.pdbx_seq_one_letter_code
_entity_poly.pdbx_strand_id
1 'polypeptide(L)' 'MAMTCARTGLKLVSSSSVRRLEDEIYALRMKMEQSYVEEETFSSEKVIGLSRLLDTKINEYMRFTNHRGKAQLS' A
#
# COMPACT_ATOMS: atom_id res chain seq x y z
N MET A 1 36.72 -8.50 -24.81
CA MET A 1 37.36 -8.28 -23.50
C MET A 1 36.84 -6.98 -22.90
N ALA A 2 36.55 -6.97 -21.59
CA ALA A 2 36.14 -5.87 -20.70
C ALA A 2 34.77 -5.21 -21.01
N MET A 3 33.67 -5.46 -20.28
CA MET A 3 33.37 -5.27 -18.84
C MET A 3 33.47 -3.80 -18.39
N THR A 4 32.38 -3.06 -18.52
CA THR A 4 32.11 -1.91 -17.62
C THR A 4 30.72 -2.08 -17.02
N CYS A 5 30.67 -2.86 -15.94
CA CYS A 5 29.46 -3.05 -15.14
C CYS A 5 29.23 -1.78 -14.30
N ALA A 6 28.38 -0.87 -14.77
CA ALA A 6 27.95 0.27 -13.97
C ALA A 6 27.07 -0.24 -12.82
N ARG A 7 27.65 -0.24 -11.62
CA ARG A 7 27.07 -0.69 -10.36
C ARG A 7 25.96 0.26 -9.92
N THR A 8 24.79 0.17 -10.54
CA THR A 8 23.56 0.73 -9.97
C THR A 8 22.96 -0.33 -9.06
N GLY A 9 23.22 -0.20 -7.76
CA GLY A 9 22.42 -0.85 -6.72
C GLY A 9 21.03 -0.21 -6.68
N LEU A 10 20.26 -0.36 -7.76
CA LEU A 10 18.82 -0.12 -7.73
C LEU A 10 18.25 -1.24 -6.87
N LYS A 11 18.06 -0.96 -5.58
CA LYS A 11 17.26 -1.83 -4.72
C LYS A 11 15.86 -1.86 -5.33
N LEU A 12 15.62 -2.84 -6.20
CA LEU A 12 14.35 -3.25 -6.80
C LEU A 12 13.39 -3.76 -5.71
N VAL A 13 13.26 -3.03 -4.60
CA VAL A 13 12.02 -3.08 -3.80
C VAL A 13 10.99 -2.37 -4.66
N SER A 14 10.38 -3.24 -5.44
CA SER A 14 9.88 -3.05 -6.79
C SER A 14 8.65 -2.15 -6.81
N SER A 15 8.45 -1.43 -7.91
CA SER A 15 7.15 -0.86 -8.27
C SER A 15 5.99 -1.85 -8.08
N SER A 16 6.26 -3.16 -8.16
CA SER A 16 5.30 -4.22 -7.84
C SER A 16 4.86 -4.27 -6.38
N SER A 17 5.71 -3.96 -5.39
CA SER A 17 5.29 -3.96 -3.98
C SER A 17 4.38 -2.78 -3.66
N VAL A 18 4.70 -1.60 -4.20
CA VAL A 18 3.85 -0.41 -4.07
C VAL A 18 2.52 -0.64 -4.80
N ARG A 19 2.57 -1.18 -6.02
CA ARG A 19 1.36 -1.47 -6.79
C ARG A 19 0.47 -2.52 -6.15
N ARG A 20 1.05 -3.56 -5.53
CA ARG A 20 0.29 -4.52 -4.72
C ARG A 20 -0.39 -3.85 -3.53
N LEU A 21 0.26 -2.89 -2.87
CA LEU A 21 -0.37 -2.14 -1.79
C LEU A 21 -1.52 -1.26 -2.30
N GLU A 22 -1.37 -0.64 -3.46
CA GLU A 22 -2.46 0.12 -4.11
C GLU A 22 -3.66 -0.78 -4.42
N ASP A 23 -3.41 -1.96 -4.99
CA ASP A 23 -4.46 -2.96 -5.29
C ASP A 23 -5.14 -3.46 -4.01
N GLU A 24 -4.38 -3.73 -2.95
CA GLU A 24 -4.91 -4.14 -1.65
C GLU A 24 -5.77 -3.03 -1.01
N ILE A 25 -5.33 -1.77 -1.05
CA ILE A 25 -6.09 -0.61 -0.56
C ILE A 25 -7.39 -0.46 -1.35
N TYR A 26 -7.33 -0.59 -2.68
CA TYR A 26 -8.52 -0.47 -3.53
C TYR A 26 -9.53 -1.59 -3.23
N ALA A 27 -9.08 -2.84 -3.15
CA ALA A 27 -9.95 -3.97 -2.83
C ALA A 27 -10.60 -3.84 -1.44
N LEU A 28 -9.87 -3.33 -0.45
CA LEU A 28 -10.41 -3.09 0.89
C LEU A 28 -11.44 -1.97 0.91
N ARG A 29 -11.25 -0.89 0.15
CA ARG A 29 -12.26 0.18 -0.01
C ARG A 29 -13.56 -0.36 -0.58
N MET A 30 -13.49 -1.11 -1.68
CA MET A 30 -14.69 -1.69 -2.28
C MET A 30 -15.42 -2.62 -1.32
N LYS A 31 -14.68 -3.48 -0.59
CA LYS A 31 -15.28 -4.39 0.39
C LYS A 31 -15.91 -3.65 1.56
N MET A 32 -15.29 -2.57 2.04
CA MET A 32 -15.82 -1.75 3.12
C MET A 32 -17.10 -1.03 2.70
N GLU A 33 -17.11 -0.43 1.51
CA GLU A 33 -18.28 0.24 0.94
C GLU A 33 -19.43 -0.75 0.70
N GLN A 34 -19.14 -1.91 0.13
CA GLN A 34 -20.12 -2.98 -0.04
C GLN A 34 -20.68 -3.45 1.31
N SER A 35 -19.83 -3.61 2.32
CA SER A 35 -20.29 -3.99 3.67
C SER A 35 -21.14 -2.90 4.30
N TYR A 36 -20.86 -1.63 4.06
CA TYR A 36 -21.72 -0.55 4.51
C TYR A 36 -23.09 -0.59 3.83
N VAL A 37 -23.15 -0.88 2.53
CA VAL A 37 -24.43 -1.04 1.80
C VAL A 37 -25.23 -2.20 2.36
N GLU A 38 -24.59 -3.32 2.72
CA GLU A 38 -25.25 -4.50 3.28
C GLU A 38 -25.75 -4.28 4.72
N GLU A 39 -24.96 -3.59 5.54
CA GLU A 39 -25.24 -3.43 6.97
C GLU A 39 -26.02 -2.14 7.27
N GLU A 40 -26.11 -1.22 6.30
CA GLU A 40 -26.69 0.12 6.40
C GLU A 40 -26.11 1.00 7.53
N THR A 41 -24.96 0.61 8.09
CA THR A 41 -24.34 1.31 9.22
C THR A 41 -22.83 1.23 9.20
N PHE A 42 -22.18 2.34 9.56
CA PHE A 42 -20.73 2.39 9.77
C PHE A 42 -20.29 1.77 11.10
N SER A 43 -21.25 1.54 12.01
CA SER A 43 -20.99 1.01 13.35
C SER A 43 -20.98 -0.52 13.41
N SER A 44 -21.26 -1.21 12.30
CA SER A 44 -21.19 -2.67 12.22
C SER A 44 -19.74 -3.12 12.42
N GLU A 45 -19.54 -4.19 13.21
CA GLU A 45 -18.21 -4.74 13.45
C GLU A 45 -17.49 -5.11 12.13
N LYS A 46 -18.26 -5.53 11.13
CA LYS A 46 -17.75 -5.85 9.78
C LYS A 46 -17.13 -4.62 9.11
N VAL A 47 -17.86 -3.50 9.11
CA VAL A 47 -17.40 -2.23 8.50
C VAL A 47 -16.24 -1.63 9.29
N ILE A 48 -16.30 -1.66 10.63
CA ILE A 48 -15.22 -1.20 11.51
C ILE A 48 -13.96 -2.04 11.30
N GLY A 49 -14.07 -3.37 11.21
CA GLY A 49 -12.95 -4.26 10.97
C GLY A 49 -12.27 -3.99 9.62
N LEU A 50 -13.06 -3.80 8.57
CA LEU A 50 -12.55 -3.45 7.24
C LEU A 50 -11.88 -2.08 7.22
N SER A 51 -12.45 -1.10 7.93
CA SER A 51 -11.87 0.24 8.08
C SER A 51 -10.49 0.20 8.76
N ARG A 52 -10.37 -0.52 9.89
CA ARG A 52 -9.09 -0.71 10.60
C ARG A 52 -8.04 -1.40 9.74
N LEU A 53 -8.45 -2.37 8.92
CA LEU A 53 -7.54 -3.06 8.02
C LEU A 53 -7.10 -2.16 6.86
N LEU A 54 -8.02 -1.37 6.30
CA LEU A 54 -7.74 -0.38 5.27
C LEU A 54 -6.76 0.68 5.78
N ASP A 55 -6.97 1.22 6.98
CA ASP A 55 -6.07 2.18 7.61
C ASP A 55 -4.66 1.62 7.78
N THR A 56 -4.55 0.35 8.18
CA THR A 56 -3.26 -0.35 8.28
C THR A 56 -2.52 -0.34 6.95
N LYS A 57 -3.22 -0.62 5.84
CA LYS A 57 -2.64 -0.66 4.50
C LYS A 57 -2.28 0.72 3.95
N ILE A 58 -3.10 1.73 4.24
CA ILE A 58 -2.76 3.13 3.92
C ILE A 58 -1.50 3.54 4.67
N ASN A 59 -1.40 3.25 5.97
CA ASN A 59 -0.22 3.55 6.77
C ASN A 59 1.03 2.84 6.23
N GLU A 60 0.90 1.58 5.81
CA GLU A 60 1.97 0.82 5.15
C GLU A 60 2.42 1.52 3.86
N TYR A 61 1.49 1.85 2.96
CA TYR A 61 1.76 2.59 1.73
C TYR A 61 2.46 3.93 2.00
N MET A 62 1.95 4.73 2.94
CA MET A 62 2.53 6.01 3.33
C MET A 62 3.96 5.87 3.85
N ARG A 63 4.26 4.78 4.58
CA ARG A 63 5.64 4.47 4.97
C ARG A 63 6.47 4.15 3.73
N PHE A 64 6.01 3.28 2.83
CA PHE A 64 6.74 2.94 1.62
C PHE A 64 7.07 4.16 0.74
N THR A 65 6.13 5.08 0.55
CA THR A 65 6.35 6.31 -0.23
C THR A 65 7.26 7.31 0.49
N ASN A 66 7.11 7.48 1.80
CA ASN A 66 7.96 8.38 2.58
C ASN A 66 9.42 7.89 2.67
N HIS A 67 9.67 6.58 2.65
CA HIS A 67 11.03 6.04 2.62
C HIS A 67 11.73 6.28 1.27
N ARG A 68 10.98 6.41 0.16
CA ARG A 68 11.54 6.84 -1.14
C ARG A 68 11.97 8.32 -1.11
N GLY A 69 11.26 9.17 -0.36
CA GLY A 69 11.65 10.57 -0.15
C GLY A 69 12.93 10.73 0.67
N LYS A 70 13.17 9.86 1.67
CA LYS A 70 14.42 9.89 2.46
C LYS A 70 15.64 9.28 1.76
N ALA A 71 15.44 8.34 0.83
CA ALA A 71 16.54 7.73 0.07
C ALA A 71 17.17 8.65 -1.00
N GLN A 72 16.56 9.82 -1.29
CA GLN A 72 17.10 10.81 -2.23
C GLN A 72 17.77 12.03 -1.57
N LEU A 73 17.75 12.13 -0.23
CA LEU A 73 18.17 13.33 0.51
C LEU A 73 19.36 13.07 1.47
N SER A 74 20.13 12.00 1.26
CA SER A 74 21.31 11.71 2.07
C SER A 74 22.52 11.33 1.25
#